data_AF-A0A946PUH6-F1
#
_entry.id   AF-A0A946PUH6-F1
#
_cell.length_a   1.000
_cell.length_b   1.000
_cell.length_c   1.000
_cell.angle_alpha   90.00
_cell.angle_beta   90.00
_cell.angle_gamma   90.00
#
_symmetry.space_group_name_H-M   'P 1'
#
loop_
_entity.id
_entity.type
_entity.pdbx_description
1 polymer ?
#
loop_
_entity_poly.entity_id
_entity_poly.type
_entity_poly.pdbx_seq_one_letter_code
_entity_poly.pdbx_strand_id
1 'polypeptide(L)'
;MTCNLINDGYTKDAYIKPFDGVHDGMTFKYRPMLPNEVTRYESKIDKCPAGDQGNITAGVIAIKLVEWSEETKDKKPVPIDYDNVRKVPYDLLATMIGIIKGTRPCDEPPGKNSHDSYHSNADDICEEGDNPGVRLLEEQGKNSS
;
A
#
# COMPACT_ATOMS: atom_id res chain seq x y z
N MET A 1 -7.08 18.34 -6.86
CA MET A 1 -7.56 17.29 -7.79
C MET A 1 -6.79 16.02 -7.50
N THR A 2 -7.46 14.93 -7.17
CA THR A 2 -6.85 13.62 -6.93
C THR A 2 -6.74 12.86 -8.25
N CYS A 3 -5.53 12.47 -8.64
CA CYS A 3 -5.31 11.60 -9.79
C CYS A 3 -5.12 10.15 -9.30
N ASN A 4 -5.97 9.23 -9.76
CA ASN A 4 -5.91 7.81 -9.38
C ASN A 4 -4.87 7.02 -10.20
N LEU A 5 -4.21 7.65 -11.17
CA LEU A 5 -3.21 7.00 -12.01
C LEU A 5 -1.83 7.06 -11.35
N ILE A 6 -1.21 5.89 -11.15
CA ILE A 6 0.19 5.80 -10.73
C ILE A 6 1.05 5.88 -11.99
N ASN A 7 1.73 7.00 -12.21
CA ASN A 7 2.78 7.10 -13.21
C ASN A 7 4.03 6.37 -12.71
N ASP A 8 4.73 5.66 -13.59
CA ASP A 8 5.97 4.97 -13.24
C ASP A 8 6.99 5.97 -12.67
N GLY A 9 7.60 5.63 -11.53
CA GLY A 9 8.54 6.50 -10.81
C GLY A 9 7.94 7.44 -9.76
N TYR A 10 6.65 7.35 -9.43
CA TYR A 10 6.06 8.16 -8.34
C TYR A 10 6.50 7.70 -6.95
N THR A 11 6.97 8.65 -6.14
CA THR A 11 7.34 8.45 -4.74
C THR A 11 6.25 9.01 -3.83
N LYS A 12 5.87 8.26 -2.79
CA LYS A 12 4.92 8.68 -1.74
C LYS A 12 5.63 8.75 -0.39
N ASP A 13 5.21 9.71 0.43
CA ASP A 13 5.56 9.77 1.84
C ASP A 13 4.61 8.88 2.67
N ALA A 14 5.17 8.23 3.68
CA ALA A 14 4.44 7.43 4.65
C ALA A 14 4.90 7.73 6.06
N TYR A 15 3.95 7.61 6.99
CA TYR A 15 4.21 7.61 8.42
C TYR A 15 3.55 6.37 9.03
N ILE A 16 4.27 5.76 9.96
CA ILE A 16 3.77 4.71 10.85
C ILE A 16 3.85 5.27 12.26
N LYS A 17 2.71 5.31 12.96
CA LYS A 17 2.67 5.78 14.34
C LYS A 17 3.42 4.83 15.28
N PRO A 18 4.03 5.33 16.37
CA PRO A 18 4.62 4.46 17.38
C PRO A 18 3.56 3.54 17.98
N PHE A 19 3.97 2.33 18.33
CA PHE A 19 3.16 1.41 19.12
C PHE A 19 3.90 1.06 20.41
N ASP A 20 3.32 1.51 21.53
CA ASP A 20 3.97 1.48 22.84
C ASP A 20 4.43 0.06 23.22
N GLY A 21 5.69 -0.04 23.65
CA GLY A 21 6.35 -1.31 23.96
C GLY A 21 6.68 -2.21 22.76
N VAL A 22 6.39 -1.80 21.51
CA VAL A 22 6.63 -2.61 20.31
C VAL A 22 7.60 -1.93 19.34
N HIS A 23 7.31 -0.70 18.92
CA HIS A 23 8.19 0.03 18.01
C HIS A 23 7.98 1.56 18.06
N ASP A 24 9.01 2.30 17.70
CA ASP A 24 8.95 3.75 17.54
C ASP A 24 8.18 4.17 16.28
N GLY A 25 7.90 5.46 16.17
CA GLY A 25 7.29 6.04 14.98
C GLY A 25 8.30 6.13 13.85
N MET A 26 7.89 5.79 12.63
CA MET A 26 8.79 5.76 11.47
C MET A 26 8.20 6.56 10.31
N THR A 27 9.04 7.37 9.67
CA THR A 27 8.71 8.03 8.40
C THR A 27 9.54 7.43 7.28
N PHE A 28 8.94 7.26 6.11
CA PHE A 28 9.67 6.77 4.94
C PHE A 28 9.05 7.25 3.63
N LYS A 29 9.86 7.27 2.57
CA LYS A 29 9.43 7.47 1.20
C LYS A 29 9.53 6.18 0.43
N TYR A 30 8.53 5.89 -0.39
CA TYR A 30 8.46 4.63 -1.11
C TYR A 30 7.84 4.80 -2.50
N ARG A 31 8.15 3.84 -3.37
CA ARG A 31 7.46 3.66 -4.66
C ARG A 31 6.34 2.63 -4.46
N PRO A 32 5.08 2.98 -4.73
CA PRO A 32 3.98 2.02 -4.65
C PRO A 32 4.22 0.83 -5.61
N MET A 33 3.67 -0.32 -5.26
CA MET A 33 3.58 -1.43 -6.21
C MET A 33 2.52 -1.15 -7.27
N LEU A 34 2.85 -1.50 -8.51
CA LEU A 34 1.87 -1.62 -9.58
C LEU A 34 1.06 -2.91 -9.42
N PRO A 35 -0.17 -3.00 -9.99
CA PRO A 35 -1.02 -4.19 -9.83
C PRO A 35 -0.35 -5.51 -10.21
N ASN A 36 0.46 -5.52 -11.28
CA ASN A 36 1.22 -6.69 -11.71
C ASN A 36 2.35 -7.09 -10.74
N GLU A 37 2.96 -6.12 -10.06
CA GLU A 37 3.97 -6.37 -9.02
C GLU A 37 3.33 -6.97 -7.78
N VAL A 38 2.15 -6.48 -7.38
CA VAL A 38 1.37 -7.06 -6.27
C VAL A 38 1.07 -8.52 -6.56
N THR A 39 0.48 -8.83 -7.73
CA THR A 39 0.18 -10.24 -8.10
C THR A 39 1.42 -11.13 -8.09
N ARG A 40 2.57 -10.62 -8.55
CA ARG A 40 3.84 -11.36 -8.52
C ARG A 40 4.34 -11.58 -7.10
N TYR A 41 4.24 -10.57 -6.24
CA TYR A 41 4.60 -10.68 -4.83
C TYR A 41 3.76 -11.72 -4.11
N GLU A 42 2.42 -11.65 -4.22
CA GLU A 42 1.50 -12.58 -3.55
C GLU A 42 1.74 -14.02 -4.03
N SER A 43 1.83 -14.22 -5.36
CA SER A 43 2.12 -15.54 -5.92
C SER A 43 3.44 -16.13 -5.42
N LYS A 44 4.43 -15.27 -5.13
CA LYS A 44 5.73 -15.69 -4.59
C LYS A 44 5.63 -16.04 -3.10
N ILE A 45 4.88 -15.27 -2.31
CA ILE A 45 4.65 -15.53 -0.89
C ILE A 45 3.87 -16.83 -0.68
N ASP A 46 2.81 -17.06 -1.46
CA ASP A 46 1.95 -18.25 -1.35
C ASP A 46 2.72 -19.56 -1.62
N LYS A 47 3.72 -19.50 -2.51
CA LYS A 47 4.55 -20.67 -2.89
C LYS A 47 5.77 -20.85 -2.00
N CYS A 48 6.04 -19.91 -1.11
CA CYS A 48 7.25 -19.88 -0.30
C CYS A 48 7.01 -20.56 1.05
N PRO A 49 7.98 -21.35 1.57
CA PRO A 49 7.93 -21.83 2.94
C PRO A 49 7.72 -20.68 3.93
N ALA A 50 6.92 -20.89 4.97
CA ALA A 50 6.56 -19.84 5.93
C ALA A 50 7.79 -19.12 6.53
N GLY A 51 8.88 -19.85 6.78
CA GLY A 51 10.13 -19.30 7.32
C GLY A 51 10.86 -18.31 6.39
N ASP A 52 10.57 -18.33 5.09
CA ASP A 52 11.27 -17.53 4.09
C ASP A 52 10.45 -16.30 3.62
N GLN A 53 9.18 -16.21 4.01
CA GLN A 53 8.30 -15.09 3.61
C GLN A 53 8.82 -13.74 4.11
N GLY A 54 9.41 -13.71 5.31
CA GLY A 54 10.05 -12.50 5.86
C GLY A 54 11.21 -12.00 4.98
N ASN A 55 12.05 -12.91 4.49
CA ASN A 55 13.17 -12.59 3.61
C ASN A 55 12.69 -12.02 2.26
N ILE A 56 11.66 -12.63 1.67
CA ILE A 56 11.06 -12.12 0.43
C ILE A 56 10.49 -10.72 0.65
N THR A 57 9.76 -10.53 1.74
CA THR A 57 9.13 -9.24 2.08
C THR A 57 10.18 -8.15 2.30
N ALA A 58 11.24 -8.43 3.07
CA ALA A 58 12.33 -7.50 3.29
C ALA A 58 13.03 -7.10 1.98
N GLY A 59 13.29 -8.07 1.08
CA GLY A 59 13.89 -7.78 -0.22
C GLY A 59 13.04 -6.86 -1.08
N VAL A 60 11.72 -7.06 -1.07
CA VAL A 60 10.79 -6.22 -1.84
C VAL A 60 10.68 -4.82 -1.24
N ILE A 61 10.63 -4.70 0.10
CA ILE A 61 10.65 -3.40 0.77
C ILE A 61 11.94 -2.64 0.44
N ALA A 62 13.11 -3.29 0.50
CA ALA A 62 14.40 -2.67 0.19
C ALA A 62 14.44 -2.10 -1.25
N ILE A 63 13.80 -2.77 -2.21
CA ILE A 63 13.70 -2.29 -3.61
C ILE A 63 12.74 -1.09 -3.73
N LYS A 64 11.68 -1.04 -2.92
CA LYS A 64 10.61 -0.04 -3.03
C LYS A 64 10.83 1.20 -2.16
N LEU A 65 11.63 1.09 -1.10
CA LEU A 65 12.04 2.23 -0.28
C LEU A 65 12.96 3.17 -1.07
N VAL A 66 12.77 4.46 -0.84
CA VAL A 66 13.58 5.55 -1.40
C VAL A 66 14.37 6.24 -0.30
N GLU A 67 13.69 6.55 0.82
CA GLU A 67 14.26 7.17 2.02
C GLU A 67 13.53 6.63 3.25
N TRP A 68 14.17 6.63 4.42
CA TRP A 68 13.55 6.29 5.71
C TRP A 68 14.26 7.01 6.86
N SER A 69 13.59 7.14 8.01
CA SER A 69 14.10 7.84 9.19
C SER A 69 14.92 6.97 10.15
N GLU A 70 15.28 5.75 9.75
CA GLU A 70 16.04 4.85 10.64
C GLU A 70 17.48 5.34 10.83
N GLU A 71 17.89 5.40 12.10
CA GLU A 71 19.21 5.82 12.52
C GLU A 71 19.86 4.78 13.44
N THR A 72 21.18 4.67 13.39
CA THR A 72 21.94 3.88 14.38
C THR A 72 21.92 4.59 15.74
N LYS A 73 22.39 3.89 16.78
CA LYS A 73 22.57 4.48 18.13
C LYS A 73 23.45 5.74 18.14
N ASP A 74 24.32 5.90 17.14
CA ASP A 74 25.20 7.06 16.97
C ASP A 74 24.55 8.18 16.13
N LYS A 75 23.23 8.13 15.89
CA LYS A 75 22.48 9.07 15.04
C LYS A 75 22.99 9.15 13.60
N LYS A 76 23.44 8.02 13.06
CA LYS A 76 23.84 7.91 11.65
C LYS A 76 22.71 7.28 10.84
N PRO A 77 22.39 7.79 9.64
CA PRO A 77 21.39 7.16 8.78
C PRO A 77 21.72 5.71 8.49
N VAL A 78 20.76 4.81 8.63
CA VAL A 78 20.92 3.41 8.25
C VAL A 78 20.74 3.29 6.73
N PRO A 79 21.66 2.64 5.99
CA PRO A 79 21.49 2.41 4.56
C PRO A 79 20.27 1.52 4.27
N ILE A 80 19.55 1.85 3.20
CA ILE A 80 18.44 1.02 2.71
C ILE A 80 19.03 -0.11 1.87
N ASP A 81 19.14 -1.29 2.48
CA ASP A 81 19.52 -2.53 1.82
C ASP A 81 18.76 -3.71 2.44
N TYR A 82 18.83 -4.87 1.79
CA TYR A 82 18.17 -6.09 2.25
C TYR A 82 18.59 -6.47 3.68
N ASP A 83 19.87 -6.33 4.02
CA ASP A 83 20.40 -6.76 5.31
C ASP A 83 19.94 -5.89 6.47
N ASN A 84 19.69 -4.61 6.24
CA ASN A 84 19.15 -3.71 7.25
C ASN A 84 17.63 -3.83 7.34
N VAL A 85 16.93 -3.91 6.19
CA VAL A 85 15.47 -4.05 6.18
C VAL A 85 15.04 -5.37 6.84
N ARG A 86 15.74 -6.49 6.62
CA ARG A 86 15.37 -7.78 7.25
C ARG A 86 15.52 -7.82 8.77
N LYS A 87 16.17 -6.81 9.38
CA LYS A 87 16.32 -6.68 10.84
C LYS A 87 15.19 -5.87 11.48
N VAL A 88 14.35 -5.21 10.66
CA VAL A 88 13.17 -4.49 11.14
C VAL A 88 12.20 -5.49 11.80
N PRO A 89 11.55 -5.14 12.93
CA PRO A 89 10.55 -5.99 13.55
C PRO A 89 9.46 -6.43 12.57
N TYR A 90 8.98 -7.66 12.73
CA TYR A 90 8.02 -8.26 11.80
C TYR A 90 6.75 -7.41 11.62
N ASP A 91 6.20 -6.86 12.70
CA ASP A 91 4.98 -6.03 12.65
C ASP A 91 5.17 -4.75 11.82
N LEU A 92 6.36 -4.16 11.88
CA LEU A 92 6.74 -3.02 11.04
C LEU A 92 6.91 -3.46 9.59
N LEU A 93 7.58 -4.58 9.31
CA LEU A 93 7.69 -5.11 7.95
C LEU A 93 6.32 -5.38 7.32
N ALA A 94 5.40 -6.01 8.07
CA ALA A 94 4.03 -6.28 7.64
C ALA A 94 3.25 -4.98 7.37
N THR A 95 3.46 -3.96 8.20
CA THR A 95 2.84 -2.64 8.01
C THR A 95 3.40 -1.94 6.77
N MET A 96 4.72 -1.89 6.61
CA MET A 96 5.39 -1.27 5.47
C MET A 96 4.97 -1.92 4.15
N ILE A 97 4.97 -3.25 4.07
CA ILE A 97 4.57 -3.93 2.83
C ILE A 97 3.10 -3.70 2.52
N GLY A 98 2.22 -3.63 3.53
CA GLY A 98 0.81 -3.29 3.34
C GLY A 98 0.61 -1.89 2.77
N ILE A 99 1.38 -0.91 3.25
CA ILE A 99 1.40 0.46 2.73
C ILE A 99 1.93 0.50 1.29
N ILE A 100 3.04 -0.19 1.03
CA ILE A 100 3.68 -0.24 -0.30
C ILE A 100 2.76 -0.90 -1.34
N LYS A 101 2.04 -1.96 -0.96
CA LYS A 101 1.03 -2.64 -1.78
C LYS A 101 -0.25 -1.84 -1.96
N GLY A 102 -0.49 -0.84 -1.11
CA GLY A 102 -1.74 -0.08 -1.07
C GLY A 102 -2.91 -0.83 -0.44
N THR A 103 -2.66 -1.94 0.28
CA THR A 103 -3.69 -2.68 1.04
C THR A 103 -3.92 -2.12 2.43
N ARG A 104 -3.06 -1.20 2.87
CA ARG A 104 -3.17 -0.49 4.15
C ARG A 104 -2.87 1.01 3.95
N PRO A 105 -3.69 1.92 4.51
CA PRO A 105 -3.37 3.34 4.52
C PRO A 105 -2.21 3.67 5.47
N CYS A 106 -1.47 4.74 5.19
CA CYS A 106 -0.48 5.30 6.13
C CYS A 106 -1.19 5.96 7.32
N ASP A 107 -0.51 6.07 8.46
CA ASP A 107 -0.98 6.87 9.58
C ASP A 107 -0.80 8.38 9.31
N GLU A 108 -1.53 9.22 10.03
CA GLU A 108 -1.36 10.67 9.98
C GLU A 108 -0.14 11.09 10.82
N PRO A 109 0.80 11.89 10.27
CA PRO A 109 1.92 12.39 11.03
C PRO A 109 1.46 13.38 12.12
N PRO A 110 2.09 13.39 13.30
CA PRO A 110 1.74 14.31 14.37
C PRO A 110 1.90 15.77 13.91
N GLY A 111 0.90 16.59 14.17
CA GLY A 111 0.90 18.02 13.82
C GLY A 111 0.27 18.37 12.47
N LYS A 112 -0.24 17.41 11.69
CA LYS A 112 -1.21 17.71 10.64
C LYS A 112 -2.59 17.91 11.28
N ASN A 113 -3.04 19.16 11.38
CA ASN A 113 -4.42 19.46 11.73
C ASN A 113 -5.32 18.89 10.63
N SER A 114 -6.07 17.83 10.93
CA SER A 114 -7.10 17.23 10.09
C SER A 114 -8.34 18.14 10.04
N HIS A 115 -8.16 19.38 9.60
CA HIS A 115 -9.22 20.37 9.44
C HIS A 115 -9.46 20.74 7.97
N ASP A 116 -9.30 19.78 7.07
CA ASP A 116 -9.93 19.82 5.75
C ASP A 116 -11.15 18.88 5.78
N SER A 117 -12.17 19.32 6.51
CA SER A 117 -13.51 18.74 6.43
C SER A 117 -14.00 18.90 4.99
N TYR A 118 -14.10 17.80 4.25
CA TYR A 118 -14.87 17.74 3.02
C TYR A 118 -16.36 17.96 3.36
N HIS A 119 -16.77 19.22 3.50
CA HIS A 119 -18.16 19.61 3.29
C HIS A 119 -18.41 19.64 1.78
N SER A 120 -18.65 18.47 1.20
CA SER A 120 -19.45 18.40 -0.02
C SER A 120 -20.90 18.35 0.42
N ASN A 121 -21.61 19.46 0.26
CA ASN A 121 -23.05 19.55 0.43
C ASN A 121 -23.71 18.41 -0.35
N ALA A 122 -24.41 17.52 0.37
CA ALA A 122 -25.13 16.38 -0.19
C ALA A 122 -26.59 16.74 -0.51
N ASP A 123 -26.85 17.99 -0.92
CA ASP A 123 -28.17 18.46 -1.32
C ASP A 123 -28.01 19.31 -2.60
N ASP A 124 -28.91 19.09 -3.57
CA ASP A 124 -28.89 19.48 -5.00
C ASP A 124 -28.02 18.55 -5.88
N ILE A 125 -28.56 17.67 -6.74
CA ILE A 125 -29.68 17.81 -7.68
C ILE A 125 -30.27 16.41 -7.97
N CYS A 126 -31.60 16.27 -7.87
CA CYS A 126 -32.38 15.20 -8.52
C CYS A 126 -32.52 15.51 -10.01
N GLU A 127 -32.36 14.52 -10.91
CA GLU A 127 -33.29 14.30 -12.03
C GLU A 127 -33.23 12.82 -12.44
N GLU A 128 -34.40 12.16 -12.40
CA GLU A 128 -34.64 10.81 -12.91
C GLU A 128 -34.44 10.80 -14.43
N GLY A 129 -33.35 10.17 -14.88
CA GLY A 129 -33.08 9.90 -16.29
C GLY A 129 -33.18 8.40 -16.56
N ASP A 130 -34.22 8.03 -17.30
CA ASP A 130 -34.52 6.73 -17.92
C ASP A 130 -33.29 5.85 -18.21
N ASN A 131 -33.30 4.61 -17.71
CA ASN A 131 -32.22 3.64 -17.87
C ASN A 131 -32.67 2.49 -18.80
N PRO A 132 -32.49 2.58 -20.14
CA PRO A 132 -32.74 1.45 -21.02
C PRO A 132 -31.40 0.79 -21.38
N GLY A 133 -31.06 -0.34 -20.75
CA GLY A 133 -30.02 -1.19 -21.34
C GLY A 133 -29.22 -2.12 -20.45
N VAL A 134 -29.84 -2.87 -19.54
CA VAL A 134 -29.26 -4.15 -19.09
C VAL A 134 -30.02 -5.28 -19.75
N ARG A 135 -29.66 -5.57 -21.00
CA ARG A 135 -30.17 -6.74 -21.72
C ARG A 135 -29.33 -7.94 -21.30
N LEU A 136 -29.90 -8.74 -20.39
CA LEU A 136 -29.48 -10.10 -20.09
C LEU A 136 -29.27 -10.88 -21.39
N LEU A 137 -28.09 -11.46 -21.57
CA LEU A 137 -27.88 -12.58 -22.47
C LEU A 137 -27.54 -13.79 -21.62
N GLU A 138 -28.60 -14.41 -21.09
CA GLU A 138 -28.60 -15.81 -20.71
C GLU A 138 -29.27 -16.61 -21.83
N GLU A 139 -28.70 -17.79 -22.07
CA GLU A 139 -29.25 -18.94 -22.79
C GLU A 139 -29.49 -18.81 -24.30
N GLN A 140 -28.70 -19.55 -25.08
CA GLN A 140 -29.21 -20.69 -25.84
C GLN A 140 -28.12 -21.75 -26.03
N GLY A 141 -28.22 -22.83 -25.24
CA GLY A 141 -27.88 -24.15 -25.73
C GLY A 141 -29.18 -24.84 -26.14
N LYS A 142 -29.27 -25.33 -27.39
CA LYS A 142 -29.97 -26.57 -27.81
C LYS A 142 -30.08 -26.69 -29.33
N ASN A 143 -29.81 -27.92 -29.79
CA ASN A 143 -30.26 -28.56 -31.03
C ASN A 143 -29.58 -28.08 -32.33
N SER A 144 -29.24 -28.91 -33.30
CA SER A 144 -29.30 -30.36 -33.51
C SER A 144 -28.61 -30.64 -34.87
N SER A 145 -28.14 -31.88 -35.02
CA SER A 145 -27.79 -32.59 -36.27
C SER A 145 -26.41 -32.36 -36.89
#